data_AF-U7D7A8-F1
#
_entry.id   AF-U7D7A8-F1
#
_cell.length_a   1.000
_cell.length_b   1.000
_cell.length_c   1.000
_cell.angle_alpha   90.00
_cell.angle_beta   90.00
_cell.angle_gamma   90.00
#
_symmetry.space_group_name_H-M   'P 1'
#
loop_
_entity.id
_entity.type
_entity.pdbx_description
1 polymer ?
#
loop_
_entity_poly.entity_id
_entity_poly.type
_entity_poly.pdbx_seq_one_letter_code
_entity_poly.pdbx_strand_id
1 'polypeptide(L)'
;MFKASQLSEGNIIIFNKEPYKIVEMKNTMTGRGGNTISTVLRHIINGTQAKHRFKSDDKVERPFIEKRDFEYLYAAGDDLFFMDLETFDQVDMKLEEAGSAAGYLIPNTKCTLEIYEGRPIGIQVPKTVELKILSTEPVIKAATASNSSTKPAELETGIKVQVPMFIEEGEVIVINTVTGKYQGRSES
;
A
#
# COMPACT_ATOMS: atom_id res chain seq x y z
N MET A 1 -4.05 -17.63 17.44
CA MET A 1 -4.31 -18.39 16.20
C MET A 1 -5.69 -18.03 15.67
N PHE A 2 -5.84 -17.97 14.36
CA PHE A 2 -7.09 -17.64 13.66
C PHE A 2 -7.36 -18.68 12.57
N LYS A 3 -8.61 -18.76 12.09
CA LYS A 3 -8.96 -19.75 11.05
C LYS A 3 -8.41 -19.30 9.70
N ALA A 4 -7.96 -20.25 8.88
CA ALA A 4 -7.52 -19.96 7.51
C ALA A 4 -8.60 -19.23 6.69
N SER A 5 -9.89 -19.47 6.96
CA SER A 5 -11.01 -18.75 6.34
C SER A 5 -11.00 -17.22 6.55
N GLN A 6 -10.22 -16.71 7.50
CA GLN A 6 -10.08 -15.28 7.81
C GLN A 6 -8.78 -14.68 7.24
N LEU A 7 -8.02 -15.45 6.44
CA LEU A 7 -6.84 -14.94 5.75
C LEU A 7 -7.24 -13.96 4.65
N SER A 8 -6.35 -13.01 4.37
CA SER A 8 -6.43 -12.10 3.23
C SER A 8 -5.04 -11.89 2.65
N GLU A 9 -4.95 -11.51 1.38
CA GLU A 9 -3.70 -11.09 0.77
C GLU A 9 -3.06 -9.95 1.59
N GLY A 10 -1.73 -9.96 1.67
CA GLY A 10 -0.95 -9.08 2.55
C GLY A 10 -0.86 -9.54 4.01
N ASN A 11 -1.68 -10.49 4.48
CA ASN A 11 -1.52 -11.03 5.83
C ASN A 11 -0.17 -11.74 5.99
N ILE A 12 0.46 -11.55 7.14
CA ILE A 12 1.69 -12.25 7.51
C ILE A 12 1.33 -13.37 8.50
N ILE A 13 1.86 -14.56 8.27
CA ILE A 13 1.59 -15.77 9.04
C ILE A 13 2.87 -16.48 9.41
N ILE A 14 2.85 -17.25 10.49
CA ILE A 14 3.90 -18.22 10.78
C ILE A 14 3.58 -19.51 10.02
N PHE A 15 4.46 -19.87 9.09
CA PHE A 15 4.41 -21.11 8.33
C PHE A 15 5.77 -21.80 8.44
N ASN A 16 5.78 -23.08 8.82
CA ASN A 16 7.01 -23.83 9.10
C ASN A 16 7.96 -23.13 10.10
N LYS A 17 7.39 -22.46 11.13
CA LYS A 17 8.12 -21.68 12.15
C LYS A 17 8.79 -20.40 11.64
N GLU A 18 8.52 -20.01 10.41
CA GLU A 18 9.08 -18.82 9.79
C GLU A 18 7.96 -17.87 9.32
N PRO A 19 8.23 -16.55 9.22
CA PRO A 19 7.25 -15.57 8.79
C PRO A 19 7.09 -15.52 7.26
N TYR A 20 5.85 -15.62 6.78
CA TYR A 20 5.49 -15.51 5.37
C TYR A 20 4.36 -14.51 5.15
N LYS A 21 4.47 -13.68 4.10
CA LYS A 21 3.38 -12.83 3.58
C LYS A 21 2.57 -13.60 2.55
N ILE A 22 1.24 -13.53 2.63
CA ILE A 22 0.36 -14.05 1.59
C ILE A 22 0.37 -13.07 0.41
N VAL A 23 0.90 -13.49 -0.72
CA VAL A 23 0.98 -12.68 -1.94
C VAL A 23 -0.26 -12.87 -2.81
N GLU A 24 -0.77 -14.10 -2.88
CA GLU A 24 -1.93 -14.45 -3.69
C GLU A 24 -2.79 -15.47 -2.93
N MET A 25 -4.11 -15.34 -3.03
CA MET A 25 -5.06 -16.27 -2.41
C MET A 25 -6.23 -16.61 -3.32
N LYS A 26 -6.52 -17.90 -3.44
CA LYS A 26 -7.68 -18.43 -4.19
C LYS A 26 -8.51 -19.37 -3.34
N ASN A 27 -9.76 -18.96 -3.10
CA ASN A 27 -10.77 -19.81 -2.47
C ASN A 27 -11.40 -20.75 -3.51
N THR A 28 -11.50 -22.04 -3.17
CA THR A 28 -12.14 -23.05 -4.01
C THR A 28 -13.07 -23.91 -3.17
N MET A 29 -14.36 -23.80 -3.46
CA MET A 29 -15.40 -24.68 -2.92
C MET A 29 -15.56 -25.88 -3.86
N THR A 30 -15.39 -27.10 -3.33
CA THR A 30 -15.74 -28.32 -4.05
C THR A 30 -17.00 -28.91 -3.45
N GLY A 31 -17.99 -29.23 -4.28
CA GLY A 31 -19.36 -29.55 -3.82
C GLY A 31 -19.47 -30.63 -2.74
N ARG A 32 -18.54 -31.61 -2.71
CA ARG A 32 -18.48 -32.66 -1.68
C ARG A 32 -17.19 -32.67 -0.84
N GLY A 33 -16.24 -31.75 -1.08
CA GLY A 33 -14.87 -31.82 -0.55
C GLY A 33 -14.45 -30.71 0.42
N GLY A 34 -15.38 -29.84 0.81
CA GLY A 34 -15.11 -28.70 1.68
C GLY A 34 -14.48 -27.51 0.94
N ASN A 35 -14.31 -26.41 1.67
CA ASN A 35 -13.72 -25.18 1.15
C ASN A 35 -12.21 -25.15 1.43
N THR A 36 -11.43 -25.00 0.37
CA THR A 36 -9.96 -24.96 0.44
C THR A 36 -9.44 -23.61 -0.05
N ILE A 37 -8.33 -23.19 0.54
CA ILE A 37 -7.71 -21.90 0.30
C ILE A 37 -6.31 -22.17 -0.22
N SER A 38 -6.10 -21.97 -1.52
CA SER A 38 -4.77 -22.10 -2.13
C SER A 38 -4.06 -20.75 -2.03
N THR A 39 -2.85 -20.74 -1.48
CA THR A 39 -2.08 -19.53 -1.21
C THR A 39 -0.71 -19.60 -1.87
N VAL A 40 -0.23 -18.45 -2.35
CA VAL A 40 1.19 -18.20 -2.66
C VAL A 40 1.75 -17.37 -1.51
N LEU A 41 2.72 -17.95 -0.81
CA LEU A 41 3.39 -17.37 0.34
C LEU A 41 4.76 -16.86 -0.10
N ARG A 42 5.18 -15.70 0.39
CA ARG A 42 6.54 -15.18 0.23
C ARG A 42 7.20 -15.04 1.60
N HIS A 43 8.37 -15.66 1.76
CA HIS A 43 9.14 -15.58 2.99
C HIS A 43 9.61 -14.14 3.22
N ILE A 44 9.41 -13.60 4.43
CA ILE A 44 9.69 -12.18 4.74
C ILE A 44 11.20 -11.86 4.68
N ILE A 45 12.06 -12.75 5.17
CA ILE A 45 13.50 -12.50 5.24
C ILE A 45 14.21 -12.74 3.89
N ASN A 46 14.03 -13.92 3.28
CA ASN A 46 14.78 -14.36 2.10
C ASN A 46 14.01 -14.23 0.76
N GLY A 47 12.73 -13.82 0.78
CA GLY A 47 11.93 -13.60 -0.43
C GLY A 47 11.48 -14.85 -1.18
N THR A 48 11.82 -16.06 -0.73
CA THR A 48 11.45 -17.31 -1.40
C THR A 48 9.94 -17.52 -1.40
N GLN A 49 9.41 -18.11 -2.48
CA GLN A 49 7.98 -18.39 -2.60
C GLN A 49 7.67 -19.85 -2.26
N ALA A 50 6.56 -20.05 -1.55
CA ALA A 50 6.00 -21.37 -1.26
C ALA A 50 4.52 -21.39 -1.63
N LYS A 51 4.03 -22.52 -2.15
CA LYS A 51 2.59 -22.72 -2.37
C LYS A 51 2.05 -23.62 -1.29
N HIS A 52 0.97 -23.21 -0.64
CA HIS A 52 0.32 -24.01 0.38
C HIS A 52 -1.20 -23.96 0.24
N ARG A 53 -1.86 -25.07 0.51
CA ARG A 53 -3.32 -25.17 0.51
C ARG A 53 -3.81 -25.43 1.93
N PHE A 54 -4.49 -24.46 2.49
CA PHE A 54 -5.18 -24.59 3.77
C PHE A 54 -6.60 -25.12 3.57
N LYS A 55 -7.09 -25.91 4.52
CA LYS A 55 -8.53 -26.09 4.72
C LYS A 55 -9.08 -24.88 5.47
N SER A 56 -10.34 -24.54 5.25
CA SER A 56 -10.95 -23.33 5.87
C SER A 56 -10.90 -23.32 7.40
N ASP A 57 -10.90 -24.50 8.02
CA ASP A 57 -10.86 -24.74 9.45
C ASP A 57 -9.45 -24.87 10.04
N ASP A 58 -8.40 -24.88 9.19
CA ASP A 58 -7.02 -24.91 9.66
C ASP A 58 -6.73 -23.69 10.54
N LYS A 59 -6.02 -23.92 11.64
CA LYS A 59 -5.56 -22.86 12.53
C LYS A 59 -4.22 -22.34 12.04
N VAL A 60 -4.15 -21.03 11.85
CA VAL A 60 -2.95 -20.33 11.41
C VAL A 60 -2.49 -19.39 12.51
N GLU A 61 -1.18 -19.34 12.71
CA GLU A 61 -0.52 -18.45 13.66
C GLU A 61 -0.10 -17.15 12.98
N ARG A 62 -0.16 -16.03 13.70
CA ARG A 62 0.36 -14.73 13.24
C ARG A 62 1.62 -14.42 14.02
N PRO A 63 2.67 -13.92 13.37
CA PRO A 63 3.75 -13.30 14.09
C PRO A 63 3.25 -12.09 14.87
N PHE A 64 3.98 -11.74 15.92
CA PHE A 64 3.87 -10.41 16.50
C PHE A 64 4.49 -9.41 15.53
N ILE A 65 3.66 -8.50 15.02
CA ILE A 65 4.09 -7.38 14.19
C ILE A 65 3.95 -6.13 15.02
N GLU A 66 5.06 -5.43 15.21
CA GLU A 66 5.06 -4.14 15.88
C GLU A 66 4.63 -3.06 14.89
N LYS A 67 3.81 -2.13 15.35
CA LYS A 67 3.39 -0.97 14.56
C LYS A 67 3.90 0.27 15.25
N ARG A 68 4.75 1.02 14.56
CA ARG A 68 5.34 2.24 15.09
C ARG A 68 5.21 3.35 14.06
N ASP A 69 5.08 4.57 14.55
CA ASP A 69 4.87 5.73 13.70
C ASP A 69 6.22 6.34 13.30
N PHE A 70 6.34 6.61 12.01
CA PHE A 70 7.53 7.13 11.37
C PHE A 70 7.19 8.33 10.49
N GLU A 71 8.22 9.08 10.16
CA GLU A 71 8.19 10.13 9.16
C GLU A 71 9.10 9.74 7.99
N TYR A 72 8.57 9.76 6.77
CA TYR A 72 9.36 9.52 5.58
C TYR A 72 10.31 10.69 5.30
N LEU A 73 11.57 10.39 5.04
CA LEU A 73 12.61 11.39 4.81
C LEU A 73 12.90 11.56 3.32
N TYR A 74 13.42 10.51 2.68
CA TYR A 74 13.84 10.53 1.27
C TYR A 74 14.02 9.09 0.76
N ALA A 75 14.22 8.98 -0.56
CA ALA A 75 14.61 7.74 -1.22
C ALA A 75 16.05 7.86 -1.75
N ALA A 76 16.80 6.77 -1.71
CA ALA A 76 18.10 6.64 -2.36
C ALA A 76 18.15 5.30 -3.13
N GLY A 77 18.00 5.37 -4.45
CA GLY A 77 17.82 4.17 -5.29
C GLY A 77 16.52 3.45 -4.94
N ASP A 78 16.62 2.17 -4.61
CA ASP A 78 15.47 1.33 -4.23
C ASP A 78 15.21 1.30 -2.71
N ASP A 79 15.92 2.14 -1.94
CA ASP A 79 15.79 2.25 -0.49
C ASP A 79 15.04 3.52 -0.08
N LEU A 80 14.06 3.35 0.79
CA LEU A 80 13.25 4.40 1.39
C LEU A 80 13.69 4.59 2.85
N PHE A 81 13.99 5.82 3.23
CA PHE A 81 14.49 6.16 4.56
C PHE A 81 13.39 6.83 5.39
N PHE A 82 13.27 6.39 6.64
CA PHE A 82 12.26 6.86 7.59
C PHE A 82 12.92 7.20 8.92
N MET A 83 12.33 8.14 9.65
CA MET A 83 12.71 8.51 11.02
C MET A 83 11.62 8.07 11.98
N ASP A 84 12.01 7.37 13.04
CA ASP A 84 11.14 6.99 14.14
C ASP A 84 10.68 8.25 14.89
N LEU A 85 9.37 8.42 15.07
CA LEU A 85 8.84 9.62 15.73
C LEU A 85 9.03 9.63 17.25
N GLU A 86 9.38 8.48 17.86
CA GLU A 86 9.62 8.36 19.30
C GLU A 86 11.11 8.39 19.64
N THR A 87 11.95 7.67 18.88
CA THR A 87 13.39 7.55 19.17
C THR A 87 14.27 8.42 18.31
N PHE A 88 13.75 8.98 17.21
CA PHE A 88 14.51 9.70 16.19
C PHE A 88 15.56 8.85 15.46
N ASP A 89 15.53 7.52 15.63
CA ASP A 89 16.38 6.60 14.89
C ASP A 89 15.92 6.50 13.43
N GLN A 90 16.86 6.26 12.51
CA GLN A 90 16.55 6.04 11.11
C GLN A 90 16.49 4.56 10.79
N VAL A 91 15.52 4.20 9.95
CA VAL A 91 15.37 2.86 9.39
C VAL A 91 15.18 2.94 7.88
N ASP A 92 15.64 1.91 7.17
CA ASP A 92 15.43 1.75 5.74
C ASP A 92 14.40 0.66 5.43
N MET A 93 13.70 0.84 4.32
CA MET A 93 12.80 -0.15 3.73
C MET A 93 12.99 -0.20 2.22
N LYS A 94 12.97 -1.40 1.65
CA LYS A 94 12.99 -1.58 0.20
C LYS A 94 11.69 -1.09 -0.44
N LEU A 95 11.81 -0.46 -1.61
CA LEU A 95 10.68 0.02 -2.41
C LEU A 95 9.64 -1.08 -2.68
N GLU A 96 10.08 -2.32 -2.90
CA GLU A 96 9.21 -3.48 -3.11
C GLU A 96 8.32 -3.79 -1.88
N GLU A 97 8.84 -3.61 -0.67
CA GLU A 97 8.09 -3.87 0.57
C GLU A 97 7.03 -2.78 0.82
N ALA A 98 7.33 -1.54 0.40
CA ALA A 98 6.38 -0.43 0.44
C ALA A 98 5.25 -0.57 -0.60
N GLY A 99 5.49 -1.29 -1.69
CA GLY A 99 4.50 -1.57 -2.72
C GLY A 99 3.90 -0.30 -3.33
N SER A 100 2.59 -0.29 -3.57
CA SER A 100 1.90 0.87 -4.14
C SER A 100 1.89 2.10 -3.23
N ALA A 101 2.06 1.91 -1.92
CA ALA A 101 2.09 3.01 -0.96
C ALA A 101 3.28 3.95 -1.17
N ALA A 102 4.39 3.43 -1.74
CA ALA A 102 5.59 4.20 -2.01
C ALA A 102 5.33 5.41 -2.92
N GLY A 103 4.44 5.28 -3.90
CA GLY A 103 4.13 6.38 -4.82
C GLY A 103 3.37 7.55 -4.18
N TYR A 104 2.90 7.40 -2.94
CA TYR A 104 2.22 8.45 -2.18
C TYR A 104 3.13 9.08 -1.12
N LEU A 105 4.40 8.68 -1.03
CA LEU A 105 5.35 9.22 -0.07
C LEU A 105 6.01 10.49 -0.61
N ILE A 106 5.80 11.59 0.11
CA ILE A 106 6.58 12.83 -0.02
C ILE A 106 7.34 13.10 1.28
N PRO A 107 8.50 13.77 1.26
CA PRO A 107 9.24 14.09 2.48
C PRO A 107 8.33 14.69 3.55
N ASN A 108 8.55 14.28 4.80
CA ASN A 108 7.73 14.61 5.98
C ASN A 108 6.35 13.92 6.05
N THR A 109 6.07 12.93 5.19
CA THR A 109 4.84 12.12 5.29
C THR A 109 4.91 11.26 6.55
N LYS A 110 3.95 11.46 7.46
CA LYS A 110 3.75 10.57 8.61
C LYS A 110 3.08 9.27 8.16
N CYS A 111 3.66 8.14 8.53
CA CYS A 111 3.20 6.81 8.17
C CYS A 111 3.45 5.82 9.31
N THR A 112 2.77 4.69 9.30
CA THR A 112 3.01 3.62 10.28
C THR A 112 3.78 2.50 9.60
N LEU A 113 4.94 2.14 10.11
CA LEU A 113 5.69 0.98 9.64
C LEU A 113 5.28 -0.27 10.43
N GLU A 114 5.18 -1.38 9.70
CA GLU A 114 5.01 -2.72 10.27
C GLU A 114 6.40 -3.35 10.40
N ILE A 115 6.84 -3.55 11.65
CA ILE A 115 8.17 -4.05 12.00
C ILE A 115 8.04 -5.49 12.49
N TYR A 116 8.86 -6.37 11.91
CA TYR A 116 9.04 -7.74 12.36
C TYR A 116 10.50 -7.98 12.72
N GLU A 117 10.77 -8.35 13.98
CA GLU A 117 12.12 -8.60 14.50
C GLU A 117 13.12 -7.48 14.17
N GLY A 118 12.69 -6.22 14.28
CA GLY A 118 13.50 -5.04 13.99
C GLY A 118 13.60 -4.65 12.52
N ARG A 119 13.03 -5.44 11.59
CA ARG A 119 13.01 -5.12 10.16
C ARG A 119 11.65 -4.56 9.72
N PRO A 120 11.60 -3.41 9.02
CA PRO A 120 10.38 -2.95 8.36
C PRO A 120 9.98 -3.88 7.20
N ILE A 121 8.72 -4.31 7.19
CA ILE A 121 8.19 -5.30 6.24
C ILE A 121 6.88 -4.87 5.57
N GLY A 122 6.42 -3.66 5.90
CA GLY A 122 5.23 -3.07 5.36
C GLY A 122 5.05 -1.65 5.86
N ILE A 123 4.27 -0.87 5.11
CA ILE A 123 3.96 0.52 5.43
C ILE A 123 2.47 0.76 5.29
N GLN A 124 1.93 1.57 6.19
CA GLN A 124 0.59 2.11 6.11
C GLN A 124 0.70 3.63 6.01
N VAL A 125 0.41 4.16 4.83
CA VAL A 125 0.28 5.60 4.62
C VAL A 125 -1.10 6.08 5.06
N PRO A 126 -1.27 7.39 5.34
CA PRO A 126 -2.58 7.97 5.59
C PRO A 126 -3.58 7.63 4.47
N LYS A 127 -4.85 7.44 4.83
CA LYS A 127 -5.91 7.13 3.85
C LYS A 127 -6.08 8.23 2.80
N THR A 128 -5.69 9.44 3.15
CA THR A 128 -5.75 10.63 2.33
C THR A 128 -4.38 11.31 2.37
N VAL A 129 -3.85 11.63 1.20
CA VAL A 129 -2.61 12.40 1.05
C VAL A 129 -2.88 13.64 0.21
N GLU A 130 -2.16 14.70 0.50
CA GLU A 130 -2.18 15.93 -0.28
C GLU A 130 -0.98 15.90 -1.21
N LEU A 131 -1.24 15.97 -2.52
CA LEU A 131 -0.20 15.93 -3.55
C LEU A 131 -0.43 17.06 -4.54
N LYS A 132 0.66 17.70 -4.94
CA LYS A 132 0.64 18.78 -5.94
C LYS A 132 0.53 18.21 -7.35
N ILE A 133 -0.29 18.86 -8.18
CA ILE A 133 -0.35 18.62 -9.62
C ILE A 133 0.91 19.18 -10.26
N LEU A 134 1.75 18.29 -10.81
CA LEU A 134 2.95 18.65 -11.56
C LEU A 134 2.59 19.10 -12.98
N SER A 135 1.73 18.36 -13.67
CA SER A 135 1.25 18.73 -15.01
C SER A 135 -0.13 18.15 -15.32
N THR A 136 -0.94 18.86 -16.11
CA THR A 136 -2.24 18.37 -16.59
C THR A 136 -2.62 19.04 -17.91
N GLU A 137 -3.49 18.40 -18.69
CA GLU A 137 -3.91 18.93 -19.99
C GLU A 137 -4.68 20.27 -19.85
N PRO A 138 -4.44 21.22 -20.77
CA PRO A 138 -5.15 22.49 -20.79
C PRO A 138 -6.63 22.29 -21.17
N VAL A 139 -7.51 23.07 -20.55
CA VAL A 139 -8.95 23.00 -20.83
C VAL A 139 -9.26 23.55 -22.22
N ILE A 140 -9.61 22.68 -23.16
CA ILE A 140 -10.10 23.09 -24.48
C ILE A 140 -11.56 23.52 -24.32
N LYS A 141 -11.82 24.84 -24.40
CA LYS A 141 -13.15 25.48 -24.27
C LYS A 141 -14.23 24.95 -25.23
N ALA A 142 -13.89 24.08 -26.19
CA ALA A 142 -14.79 23.55 -27.21
C ALA A 142 -15.51 22.25 -26.81
N ALA A 143 -15.10 21.56 -25.75
CA ALA A 143 -15.83 20.40 -25.25
C ALA A 143 -16.99 20.88 -24.37
N THR A 144 -18.23 20.64 -24.78
CA THR A 144 -19.42 20.88 -23.98
C THR A 144 -19.26 20.15 -22.64
N ALA A 145 -19.07 20.92 -21.58
CA ALA A 145 -18.81 20.43 -20.23
C ALA A 145 -19.99 19.60 -19.73
N SER A 146 -19.90 18.28 -19.93
CA SER A 146 -20.63 17.34 -19.10
C SER A 146 -19.95 17.42 -17.72
N ASN A 147 -20.70 17.67 -16.65
CA ASN A 147 -20.22 17.75 -15.26
C ASN A 147 -19.51 16.48 -14.73
N SER A 148 -19.22 15.52 -15.60
CA SER A 148 -18.56 14.24 -15.32
C SER A 148 -17.28 14.04 -16.15
N SER A 149 -16.82 15.04 -16.91
CA SER A 149 -15.58 14.90 -17.69
C SER A 149 -14.37 15.05 -16.76
N THR A 150 -13.46 14.08 -16.82
CA THR A 150 -12.16 14.09 -16.15
C THR A 150 -11.04 14.19 -17.17
N LYS A 151 -9.91 14.74 -16.73
CA LYS A 151 -8.65 14.76 -17.49
C LYS A 151 -7.55 14.06 -16.69
N PRO A 152 -6.55 13.48 -17.36
CA PRO A 152 -5.37 12.97 -16.68
C PRO A 152 -4.54 14.13 -16.10
N ALA A 153 -4.01 13.92 -14.90
CA ALA A 153 -3.01 14.78 -14.28
C ALA A 153 -1.89 13.94 -13.69
N GLU A 154 -0.67 14.45 -13.78
CA GLU A 154 0.53 13.89 -13.19
C GLU A 154 0.85 14.64 -11.89
N LEU A 155 1.11 13.89 -10.83
CA LEU A 155 1.45 14.41 -9.51
C LEU A 155 2.96 14.60 -9.37
N GLU A 156 3.38 15.33 -8.34
CA GLU A 156 4.80 15.50 -8.01
C GLU A 156 5.56 14.19 -7.75
N THR A 157 4.85 13.12 -7.38
CA THR A 157 5.41 11.76 -7.21
C THR A 157 5.48 10.96 -8.52
N GLY A 158 4.97 11.50 -9.64
CA GLY A 158 4.87 10.82 -10.94
C GLY A 158 3.63 9.91 -11.09
N ILE A 159 2.81 9.76 -10.05
CA ILE A 159 1.52 9.06 -10.16
C ILE A 159 0.61 9.84 -11.12
N LYS A 160 -0.12 9.10 -11.97
CA LYS A 160 -1.18 9.65 -12.83
C LYS A 160 -2.56 9.40 -12.23
N VAL A 161 -3.36 10.46 -12.10
CA VAL A 161 -4.73 10.42 -11.57
C VAL A 161 -5.71 11.08 -12.52
N GLN A 162 -6.98 10.72 -12.42
CA GLN A 162 -8.07 11.40 -13.11
C GLN A 162 -8.61 12.52 -12.23
N VAL A 163 -8.56 13.76 -12.72
CA VAL A 163 -9.03 14.96 -12.01
C VAL A 163 -10.14 15.66 -12.80
N PRO A 164 -11.03 16.42 -12.15
CA PRO A 164 -12.01 17.24 -12.86
C PRO A 164 -11.35 18.26 -13.81
N MET A 165 -12.06 18.62 -14.88
CA MET A 165 -11.55 19.54 -15.91
C MET A 165 -11.07 20.89 -15.36
N PHE A 166 -11.67 21.36 -14.26
CA PHE A 166 -11.36 22.66 -13.64
C PHE A 166 -10.08 22.68 -12.80
N ILE A 167 -9.43 21.54 -12.56
CA ILE A 167 -8.15 21.47 -11.82
C ILE A 167 -7.02 21.96 -12.71
N GLU A 168 -6.19 22.87 -12.20
CA GLU A 168 -5.05 23.43 -12.90
C GLU A 168 -3.71 22.90 -12.38
N GLU A 169 -2.65 23.13 -13.15
CA GLU A 169 -1.27 22.81 -12.74
C GLU A 169 -0.89 23.62 -11.50
N GLY A 170 -0.16 22.99 -10.57
CA GLY A 170 0.28 23.62 -9.34
C GLY A 170 -0.74 23.59 -8.19
N GLU A 171 -1.99 23.21 -8.42
CA GLU A 171 -2.97 22.97 -7.36
C GLU A 171 -2.59 21.76 -6.49
N VAL A 172 -2.92 21.81 -5.21
CA VAL A 172 -2.79 20.68 -4.28
C VAL A 172 -4.13 19.97 -4.16
N ILE A 173 -4.14 18.66 -4.41
CA ILE A 173 -5.33 17.83 -4.38
C ILE A 173 -5.23 16.74 -3.32
N VAL A 174 -6.38 16.36 -2.76
CA VAL A 174 -6.51 15.25 -1.82
C VAL A 174 -6.78 13.97 -2.59
N ILE A 175 -5.96 12.94 -2.37
CA ILE A 175 -6.09 11.63 -3.01
C ILE A 175 -6.32 10.56 -1.96
N ASN A 176 -7.25 9.67 -2.25
CA ASN A 176 -7.47 8.46 -1.48
C ASN A 176 -6.42 7.40 -1.85
N THR A 177 -5.51 7.07 -0.94
CA THR A 177 -4.38 6.15 -1.20
C THR A 177 -4.80 4.69 -1.43
N VAL A 178 -6.00 4.31 -0.96
CA VAL A 178 -6.56 2.96 -1.14
C VAL A 178 -7.13 2.77 -2.54
N THR A 179 -7.79 3.80 -3.08
CA THR A 179 -8.46 3.73 -4.39
C THR A 179 -7.69 4.43 -5.52
N GLY A 180 -6.68 5.24 -5.17
CA GLY A 180 -5.94 6.09 -6.11
C GLY A 180 -6.78 7.20 -6.73
N LYS A 181 -7.91 7.58 -6.11
CA LYS A 181 -8.87 8.53 -6.68
C LYS A 181 -8.77 9.91 -6.03
N TYR A 182 -8.96 10.93 -6.85
CA TYR A 182 -9.22 12.31 -6.42
C TYR A 182 -10.42 12.36 -5.47
N GLN A 183 -10.28 13.09 -4.36
CA GLN A 183 -11.36 13.35 -3.40
C GLN A 183 -11.76 14.82 -3.31
N GLY A 184 -10.84 15.75 -3.59
CA GLY A 184 -11.08 17.17 -3.47
C GLY A 184 -9.81 17.99 -3.70
N ARG A 185 -9.96 19.31 -3.66
CA ARG A 185 -8.83 20.23 -3.48
C ARG A 185 -8.44 20.24 -2.01
N SER A 186 -7.16 20.42 -1.71
CA SER A 186 -6.77 20.70 -0.33
C SER A 186 -7.35 22.05 0.08
N GLU A 187 -8.05 22.09 1.22
CA GLU A 187 -8.47 23.32 1.88
C GLU A 187 -7.31 23.76 2.79
N SER A 188 -6.31 24.45 2.21
CA SER A 188 -5.28 25.15 2.97
C SER A 188 -5.72 26.57 3.31
#